data_AF-A0A448YU84-F1
#
_entry.id   AF-A0A448YU84-F1
#
_cell.length_a   1.000
_cell.length_b   1.000
_cell.length_c   1.000
_cell.angle_alpha   90.00
_cell.angle_beta   90.00
_cell.angle_gamma   90.00
#
_symmetry.space_group_name_H-M   'P 1'
#
loop_
_entity.id
_entity.type
_entity.pdbx_description
1 polymer ?
#
loop_
_entity_poly.entity_id
_entity_poly.type
_entity_poly.pdbx_seq_one_letter_code
_entity_poly.pdbx_strand_id
1 'polypeptide(L)'
;MGKSSKAASRSKTTKDEASTPVERKAEDSPPASRKVVDVATEHLPPIFLVFTTMACSGFLFVYAFRDVFATGRNIGGVHDEAYLTFTNSIAFFNNEKGWKSQQGGLSSISQVTTDANNMGGLFVRKVGGAACLAVQLQKLMPLLFHPANAQWKRGHFRPLFATSIVANLVLVAFYGIAIREELAAVGADGLPTMFVGVLLFETIVMLGYLATSRYTKGPAVALQQGKTPTSVVSRIVARTNFLVSGMICVIAGRDLFSPGTILGFIPRDDIYLEWTGAFLHSPPEGSPEAETQGTERDFFVGEKYLSQFLALNMLILCLYKFVAAFVVRYRNDGGGCIQARMIWKAQAVGSALVLYLFRLFSPAASTASLDFRWHLMMLAYETLILGLYGFL
;
A
#
# COMPACT_ATOMS: atom_id res chain seq x y z
N MET A 1 -46.99 37.75 41.62
CA MET A 1 -46.79 36.56 40.77
C MET A 1 -47.80 36.58 39.62
N GLY A 2 -47.35 36.32 38.38
CA GLY A 2 -48.16 36.06 37.15
C GLY A 2 -48.78 37.29 36.44
N LYS A 3 -48.13 37.89 35.42
CA LYS A 3 -48.20 37.65 33.94
C LYS A 3 -49.63 37.75 33.38
N SER A 4 -50.01 38.87 32.74
CA SER A 4 -49.66 39.44 31.43
C SER A 4 -50.41 38.82 30.23
N SER A 5 -50.95 39.73 29.44
CA SER A 5 -52.15 39.72 28.62
C SER A 5 -51.89 39.54 27.12
N LYS A 6 -52.70 38.66 26.52
CA LYS A 6 -53.63 38.90 25.40
C LYS A 6 -53.13 39.50 24.07
N ALA A 7 -53.47 38.73 23.04
CA ALA A 7 -53.39 38.89 21.61
C ALA A 7 -54.08 40.13 21.01
N ALA A 8 -53.70 40.51 19.78
CA ALA A 8 -54.50 40.23 18.56
C ALA A 8 -53.92 40.91 17.29
N SER A 9 -54.25 40.30 16.16
CA SER A 9 -53.87 40.55 14.75
C SER A 9 -54.26 41.90 14.12
N ARG A 10 -53.58 42.32 13.04
CA ARG A 10 -54.13 42.47 11.67
C ARG A 10 -53.11 43.02 10.65
N SER A 11 -53.23 42.58 9.39
CA SER A 11 -52.48 43.04 8.20
C SER A 11 -52.96 44.39 7.63
N LYS A 12 -52.08 45.14 6.92
CA LYS A 12 -52.38 45.76 5.61
C LYS A 12 -51.19 46.53 4.96
N THR A 13 -50.91 46.17 3.70
CA THR A 13 -50.57 46.96 2.49
C THR A 13 -49.45 48.02 2.42
N THR A 14 -48.76 47.92 1.27
CA THR A 14 -47.71 48.71 0.58
C THR A 14 -48.01 50.20 0.29
N LYS A 15 -46.94 51.01 0.25
CA LYS A 15 -46.75 52.10 -0.73
C LYS A 15 -45.26 52.55 -0.81
N ASP A 16 -44.75 52.65 -2.03
CA ASP A 16 -43.42 53.15 -2.42
C ASP A 16 -43.24 54.65 -2.18
N GLU A 17 -42.00 55.12 -1.95
CA GLU A 17 -41.34 56.22 -2.69
C GLU A 17 -39.86 56.41 -2.26
N ALA A 18 -38.97 56.39 -3.27
CA ALA A 18 -37.71 57.14 -3.51
C ALA A 18 -36.99 57.89 -2.36
N SER A 19 -35.67 58.07 -2.29
CA SER A 19 -34.49 57.76 -3.11
C SER A 19 -33.28 58.38 -2.38
N THR A 20 -32.19 57.63 -2.15
CA THR A 20 -30.86 58.23 -1.94
C THR A 20 -29.79 57.24 -2.39
N PRO A 21 -28.91 57.58 -3.36
CA PRO A 21 -27.83 56.71 -3.78
C PRO A 21 -26.65 56.89 -2.81
N VAL A 22 -26.36 55.86 -2.03
CA VAL A 22 -25.09 55.76 -1.29
C VAL A 22 -24.04 55.25 -2.28
N GLU A 23 -23.09 56.11 -2.62
CA GLU A 23 -21.85 55.75 -3.31
C GLU A 23 -21.20 54.55 -2.62
N ARG A 24 -21.26 53.38 -3.28
CA ARG A 24 -20.34 52.29 -2.98
C ARG A 24 -18.99 52.68 -3.58
N LYS A 25 -18.06 53.11 -2.71
CA LYS A 25 -16.62 53.00 -3.00
C LYS A 25 -16.36 51.57 -3.45
N ALA A 26 -15.97 51.43 -4.71
CA ALA A 26 -15.45 50.19 -5.26
C ALA A 26 -14.16 49.86 -4.48
N GLU A 27 -14.24 48.86 -3.62
CA GLU A 27 -13.04 48.19 -3.11
C GLU A 27 -12.37 47.48 -4.29
N ASP A 28 -11.09 47.81 -4.47
CA ASP A 28 -10.18 47.25 -5.47
C ASP A 28 -10.26 45.72 -5.50
N SER A 29 -10.91 45.22 -6.55
CA SER A 29 -10.76 43.83 -6.96
C SER A 29 -9.30 43.65 -7.40
N PRO A 30 -8.51 42.72 -6.83
CA PRO A 30 -7.16 42.49 -7.32
C PRO A 30 -7.23 42.05 -8.79
N PRO A 31 -6.31 42.52 -9.65
CA PRO A 31 -6.39 42.31 -11.09
C PRO A 31 -6.43 40.81 -11.39
N ALA A 32 -7.35 40.40 -12.26
CA ALA A 32 -7.62 39.01 -12.62
C ALA A 32 -6.35 38.22 -13.03
N SER A 33 -5.30 38.90 -13.50
CA SER A 33 -4.01 38.30 -13.82
C SER A 33 -3.26 37.74 -12.61
N ARG A 34 -3.37 38.35 -11.42
CA ARG A 34 -2.75 37.84 -10.18
C ARG A 34 -3.39 36.52 -9.74
N LYS A 35 -4.73 36.43 -9.84
CA LYS A 35 -5.47 35.20 -9.50
C LYS A 35 -5.09 34.02 -10.40
N VAL A 36 -4.85 34.24 -11.69
CA VAL A 36 -4.48 33.17 -12.62
C VAL A 36 -3.05 32.66 -12.35
N VAL A 37 -2.10 33.55 -12.03
CA VAL A 37 -0.72 33.17 -11.67
C VAL A 37 -0.67 32.45 -10.32
N ASP A 38 -1.44 32.89 -9.32
CA ASP A 38 -1.51 32.21 -8.02
C ASP A 38 -2.14 30.81 -8.15
N VAL A 39 -3.24 30.67 -8.90
CA VAL A 39 -3.88 29.37 -9.15
C VAL A 39 -2.96 28.42 -9.93
N ALA A 40 -2.25 28.91 -10.96
CA ALA A 40 -1.30 28.10 -11.71
C ALA A 40 -0.15 27.60 -10.80
N THR A 41 0.41 28.46 -9.94
CA THR A 41 1.51 28.05 -9.05
C THR A 41 1.07 27.20 -7.85
N GLU A 42 -0.20 27.19 -7.48
CA GLU A 42 -0.74 26.31 -6.42
C GLU A 42 -0.89 24.85 -6.85
N HIS A 43 -1.12 24.61 -8.14
CA HIS A 43 -1.37 23.29 -8.72
C HIS A 43 -0.17 22.68 -9.46
N LEU A 44 0.84 23.49 -9.83
CA LEU A 44 2.03 22.98 -10.52
C LEU A 44 2.80 21.98 -9.64
N PRO A 45 3.08 20.77 -10.17
CA PRO A 45 3.81 19.76 -9.42
C PRO A 45 5.28 20.17 -9.24
N PRO A 46 5.89 19.85 -8.10
CA PRO A 46 7.35 19.97 -7.92
C PRO A 46 8.04 18.96 -8.85
N ILE A 47 8.39 19.40 -10.06
CA ILE A 47 8.84 18.54 -11.17
C ILE A 47 9.98 17.62 -10.75
N PHE A 48 10.97 18.15 -10.01
CA PHE A 48 12.10 17.35 -9.55
C PHE A 48 11.70 16.22 -8.59
N LEU A 49 10.74 16.47 -7.68
CA LEU A 49 10.20 15.44 -6.79
C LEU A 49 9.45 14.38 -7.58
N VAL A 50 8.59 14.80 -8.52
CA VAL A 50 7.81 13.88 -9.35
C VAL A 50 8.73 12.99 -10.18
N PHE A 51 9.68 13.60 -10.89
CA PHE A 51 10.65 12.88 -11.70
C PHE A 51 11.47 11.89 -10.86
N THR A 52 12.00 12.33 -9.72
CA THR A 52 12.79 11.46 -8.84
C THR A 52 11.96 10.30 -8.31
N THR A 53 10.73 10.56 -7.87
CA THR A 53 9.84 9.51 -7.36
C THR A 53 9.47 8.52 -8.46
N MET A 54 9.18 9.00 -9.67
CA MET A 54 8.93 8.14 -10.82
C MET A 54 10.14 7.28 -11.19
N ALA A 55 11.34 7.84 -11.19
CA ALA A 55 12.55 7.09 -11.50
C ALA A 55 12.88 6.05 -10.42
N CYS A 56 12.86 6.44 -9.14
CA CYS A 56 13.27 5.57 -8.03
C CYS A 56 12.19 4.52 -7.71
N SER A 57 10.95 4.95 -7.44
CA SER A 57 9.85 4.02 -7.21
C SER A 57 9.51 3.21 -8.47
N GLY A 58 9.67 3.78 -9.67
CA GLY A 58 9.49 3.06 -10.93
C GLY A 58 10.54 1.97 -11.14
N PHE A 59 11.80 2.23 -10.79
CA PHE A 59 12.85 1.19 -10.82
C PHE A 59 12.48 0.00 -9.92
N LEU A 60 12.09 0.25 -8.67
CA LEU A 60 11.65 -0.81 -7.75
C LEU A 60 10.36 -1.50 -8.24
N PHE A 61 9.45 -0.72 -8.82
CA PHE A 61 8.21 -1.24 -9.40
C PHE A 61 8.51 -2.25 -10.51
N VAL A 62 9.50 -2.02 -11.37
CA VAL A 62 9.86 -2.94 -12.47
C VAL A 62 10.34 -4.29 -11.92
N TYR A 63 11.17 -4.32 -10.88
CA TYR A 63 11.63 -5.57 -10.26
C TYR A 63 10.49 -6.30 -9.53
N ALA A 64 9.62 -5.57 -8.84
CA ALA A 64 8.44 -6.15 -8.21
C ALA A 64 7.44 -6.69 -9.26
N PHE A 65 7.30 -6.01 -10.40
CA PHE A 65 6.49 -6.45 -11.54
C PHE A 65 7.03 -7.76 -12.12
N ARG A 66 8.35 -7.85 -12.29
CA ARG A 66 9.03 -9.10 -12.68
C ARG A 66 8.70 -10.22 -11.70
N ASP A 67 8.76 -9.97 -10.40
CA ASP A 67 8.47 -11.01 -9.40
C ASP A 67 7.04 -11.55 -9.49
N VAL A 68 6.06 -10.74 -9.90
CA VAL A 68 4.67 -11.17 -10.11
C VAL A 68 4.49 -11.91 -11.45
N PHE A 69 4.90 -11.29 -12.55
CA PHE A 69 4.48 -11.69 -13.90
C PHE A 69 5.54 -12.47 -14.70
N ALA A 70 6.80 -12.44 -14.27
CA ALA A 70 7.92 -13.08 -14.95
C ALA A 70 8.96 -13.56 -13.92
N THR A 71 8.49 -14.33 -12.92
CA THR A 71 9.32 -14.77 -11.79
C THR A 71 10.53 -15.55 -12.31
N GLY A 72 11.72 -15.23 -11.79
CA GLY A 72 12.96 -15.89 -12.24
C GLY A 72 13.58 -15.31 -13.51
N ARG A 73 12.92 -14.36 -14.19
CA ARG A 73 13.51 -13.69 -15.36
C ARG A 73 14.55 -12.66 -14.93
N ASN A 74 15.76 -12.80 -15.48
CA ASN A 74 16.81 -11.82 -15.34
C ASN A 74 16.49 -10.58 -16.21
N ILE A 75 16.42 -9.42 -15.58
CA ILE A 75 16.25 -8.11 -16.21
C ILE A 75 17.33 -7.09 -15.81
N GLY A 76 18.14 -7.42 -14.79
CA GLY A 76 19.19 -6.55 -14.25
C GLY A 76 20.62 -7.02 -14.51
N GLY A 77 20.81 -8.01 -15.40
CA GLY A 77 22.13 -8.55 -15.74
C GLY A 77 22.72 -9.40 -14.61
N VAL A 78 24.04 -9.32 -14.44
CA VAL A 78 24.80 -10.20 -13.52
C VAL A 78 24.35 -10.05 -12.07
N HIS A 79 24.03 -8.83 -11.63
CA HIS A 79 23.60 -8.58 -10.25
C HIS A 79 22.21 -9.16 -9.95
N ASP A 80 21.31 -9.17 -10.94
CA ASP A 80 19.97 -9.76 -10.78
C ASP A 80 20.03 -11.29 -10.87
N GLU A 81 20.93 -11.85 -11.68
CA GLU A 81 21.15 -13.30 -11.74
C GLU A 81 21.63 -13.88 -10.40
N ALA A 82 22.62 -13.25 -9.77
CA ALA A 82 23.12 -13.66 -8.47
C ALA A 82 22.01 -13.60 -7.40
N TYR A 83 21.21 -12.52 -7.41
CA TYR A 83 20.07 -12.37 -6.52
C TYR A 83 18.99 -13.45 -6.76
N LEU A 84 18.62 -13.71 -8.02
CA LEU A 84 17.65 -14.74 -8.37
C LEU A 84 18.11 -16.15 -8.01
N THR A 85 19.42 -16.41 -8.12
CA THR A 85 20.04 -17.68 -7.71
C THR A 85 19.95 -17.86 -6.21
N PHE A 86 20.34 -16.82 -5.43
CA PHE A 86 20.23 -16.83 -3.98
C PHE A 86 18.79 -17.11 -3.50
N THR A 87 17.80 -16.48 -4.14
CA THR A 87 16.38 -16.67 -3.77
C THR A 87 15.71 -17.87 -4.46
N ASN A 88 16.49 -18.79 -5.03
CA ASN A 88 16.04 -19.99 -5.75
C ASN A 88 14.95 -19.71 -6.81
N SER A 89 14.92 -18.50 -7.37
CA SER A 89 13.83 -18.04 -8.23
C SER A 89 13.99 -18.49 -9.67
N ILE A 90 15.21 -18.89 -10.06
CA ILE A 90 15.53 -19.47 -11.38
C ILE A 90 14.88 -20.85 -11.56
N ALA A 91 14.63 -21.59 -10.47
CA ALA A 91 13.98 -22.89 -10.53
C ALA A 91 12.58 -22.83 -11.17
N PHE A 92 11.85 -21.72 -10.98
CA PHE A 92 10.53 -21.50 -11.59
C PHE A 92 10.58 -21.12 -13.08
N PHE A 93 11.79 -20.83 -13.60
CA PHE A 93 12.05 -20.54 -15.00
C PHE A 93 12.58 -21.77 -15.76
N ASN A 94 13.10 -22.81 -15.09
CA ASN A 94 13.68 -23.97 -15.76
C ASN A 94 12.60 -24.92 -16.34
N ASN A 95 12.51 -24.95 -17.67
CA ASN A 95 11.54 -25.76 -18.44
C ASN A 95 11.91 -27.25 -18.57
N GLU A 96 13.08 -27.68 -18.10
CA GLU A 96 13.58 -29.05 -18.26
C GLU A 96 12.67 -30.10 -17.60
N LYS A 97 11.92 -29.71 -16.56
CA LYS A 97 11.05 -30.61 -15.79
C LYS A 97 9.63 -30.77 -16.36
N GLY A 98 9.30 -30.15 -17.49
CA GLY A 98 8.01 -30.34 -18.19
C GLY A 98 6.77 -29.70 -17.55
N TRP A 99 6.94 -28.85 -16.53
CA TRP A 99 5.87 -28.05 -15.94
C TRP A 99 5.55 -26.91 -16.92
N LYS A 100 4.32 -26.85 -17.44
CA LYS A 100 3.91 -25.99 -18.57
C LYS A 100 3.87 -24.47 -18.25
N SER A 101 4.97 -23.88 -17.82
CA SER A 101 5.12 -22.43 -17.77
C SER A 101 6.34 -22.00 -18.56
N GLN A 102 6.10 -21.63 -19.81
CA GLN A 102 7.06 -20.80 -20.51
C GLN A 102 7.21 -19.50 -19.69
N GLN A 103 8.37 -19.31 -19.07
CA GLN A 103 8.87 -18.03 -18.55
C GLN A 103 8.47 -17.60 -17.12
N GLY A 104 8.09 -18.52 -16.22
CA GLY A 104 7.84 -18.17 -14.79
C GLY A 104 6.64 -17.24 -14.56
N GLY A 105 5.75 -17.16 -15.56
CA GLY A 105 4.54 -16.35 -15.54
C GLY A 105 3.42 -16.90 -14.65
N LEU A 106 2.23 -16.32 -14.72
CA LEU A 106 1.07 -16.81 -13.93
C LEU A 106 0.63 -18.23 -14.33
N SER A 107 1.01 -18.69 -15.53
CA SER A 107 0.78 -20.07 -15.99
C SER A 107 1.60 -21.13 -15.24
N SER A 108 2.59 -20.74 -14.42
CA SER A 108 3.31 -21.70 -13.54
C SER A 108 2.52 -22.11 -12.33
N ILE A 109 1.39 -21.45 -12.05
CA ILE A 109 0.53 -21.78 -10.93
C ILE A 109 -0.20 -23.09 -11.27
N SER A 110 0.22 -24.17 -10.61
CA SER A 110 -0.37 -25.49 -10.71
C SER A 110 -1.42 -25.69 -9.63
N GLN A 111 -2.45 -26.52 -9.91
CA GLN A 111 -3.42 -26.92 -8.89
C GLN A 111 -2.83 -27.93 -7.90
N VAL A 112 -1.76 -28.63 -8.29
CA VAL A 112 -1.07 -29.63 -7.44
C VAL A 112 0.26 -29.06 -6.98
N THR A 113 0.50 -29.12 -5.69
CA THR A 113 1.74 -28.69 -5.02
C THR A 113 2.62 -29.89 -4.72
N THR A 114 3.92 -29.80 -5.02
CA THR A 114 4.94 -30.81 -4.70
C THR A 114 6.28 -30.13 -4.35
N ASP A 115 7.17 -30.81 -3.65
CA ASP A 115 8.52 -30.27 -3.38
C ASP A 115 9.29 -29.96 -4.66
N ALA A 116 9.03 -30.75 -5.72
CA ALA A 116 9.66 -30.59 -7.01
C ALA A 116 9.23 -29.31 -7.74
N ASN A 117 8.03 -28.78 -7.45
CA ASN A 117 7.52 -27.55 -8.06
C ASN A 117 7.50 -26.34 -7.11
N ASN A 118 7.67 -26.55 -5.80
CA ASN A 118 7.72 -25.54 -4.75
C ASN A 118 6.67 -24.41 -4.93
N MET A 119 5.38 -24.76 -4.99
CA MET A 119 4.32 -23.74 -5.12
C MET A 119 4.26 -22.75 -3.96
N GLY A 120 4.72 -23.13 -2.76
CA GLY A 120 4.87 -22.19 -1.64
C GLY A 120 5.89 -21.11 -1.93
N GLY A 121 7.11 -21.46 -2.33
CA GLY A 121 8.13 -20.49 -2.73
C GLY A 121 7.68 -19.58 -3.88
N LEU A 122 6.98 -20.15 -4.88
CA LEU A 122 6.39 -19.36 -5.97
C LEU A 122 5.32 -18.39 -5.46
N PHE A 123 4.45 -18.85 -4.57
CA PHE A 123 3.41 -18.05 -3.94
C PHE A 123 4.01 -16.88 -3.18
N VAL A 124 4.95 -17.14 -2.26
CA VAL A 124 5.63 -16.10 -1.46
C VAL A 124 6.29 -15.07 -2.37
N ARG A 125 6.98 -15.51 -3.43
CA ARG A 125 7.63 -14.59 -4.37
C ARG A 125 6.64 -13.72 -5.12
N LYS A 126 5.56 -14.30 -5.65
CA LYS A 126 4.54 -13.55 -6.41
C LYS A 126 3.76 -12.59 -5.51
N VAL A 127 3.33 -13.05 -4.33
CA VAL A 127 2.61 -12.20 -3.36
C VAL A 127 3.53 -11.12 -2.80
N GLY A 128 4.80 -11.44 -2.51
CA GLY A 128 5.82 -10.46 -2.11
C GLY A 128 6.03 -9.40 -3.18
N GLY A 129 6.13 -9.81 -4.45
CA GLY A 129 6.16 -8.91 -5.61
C GLY A 129 4.94 -8.00 -5.67
N ALA A 130 3.72 -8.54 -5.47
CA ALA A 130 2.50 -7.75 -5.46
C ALA A 130 2.41 -6.77 -4.28
N ALA A 131 2.86 -7.18 -3.09
CA ALA A 131 2.94 -6.31 -1.93
C ALA A 131 3.92 -5.16 -2.18
N CYS A 132 5.10 -5.45 -2.74
CA CYS A 132 6.06 -4.42 -3.12
C CYS A 132 5.52 -3.48 -4.21
N LEU A 133 4.85 -4.01 -5.25
CA LEU A 133 4.15 -3.20 -6.24
C LEU A 133 3.13 -2.26 -5.58
N ALA A 134 2.33 -2.77 -4.65
CA ALA A 134 1.37 -1.98 -3.90
C ALA A 134 2.03 -0.86 -3.10
N VAL A 135 3.21 -1.11 -2.49
CA VAL A 135 4.00 -0.08 -1.79
C VAL A 135 4.46 1.00 -2.77
N GLN A 136 4.99 0.62 -3.94
CA GLN A 136 5.41 1.61 -4.95
C GLN A 136 4.22 2.38 -5.53
N LEU A 137 3.07 1.73 -5.71
CA LEU A 137 1.83 2.37 -6.16
C LEU A 137 1.33 3.46 -5.20
N GLN A 138 1.56 3.34 -3.89
CA GLN A 138 1.26 4.42 -2.94
C GLN A 138 1.95 5.74 -3.33
N LYS A 139 3.17 5.64 -3.86
CA LYS A 139 3.99 6.77 -4.28
C LYS A 139 3.62 7.23 -5.69
N LEU A 140 3.46 6.28 -6.62
CA LEU A 140 3.28 6.58 -8.05
C LEU A 140 1.87 7.03 -8.42
N MET A 141 0.82 6.40 -7.90
CA MET A 141 -0.57 6.70 -8.31
C MET A 141 -0.98 8.16 -8.10
N PRO A 142 -0.72 8.80 -6.94
CA PRO A 142 -1.06 10.21 -6.74
C PRO A 142 -0.29 11.17 -7.65
N LEU A 143 0.86 10.74 -8.20
CA LEU A 143 1.68 11.52 -9.12
C LEU A 143 1.19 11.38 -10.56
N LEU A 144 0.89 10.15 -10.98
CA LEU A 144 0.39 9.85 -12.32
C LEU A 144 -1.06 10.31 -12.52
N PHE A 145 -1.88 10.15 -11.48
CA PHE A 145 -3.30 10.52 -11.47
C PHE A 145 -3.53 11.57 -10.40
N HIS A 146 -3.18 12.82 -10.72
CA HIS A 146 -3.31 13.93 -9.78
C HIS A 146 -4.73 13.95 -9.18
N PRO A 147 -4.88 13.81 -7.85
CA PRO A 147 -6.19 13.75 -7.24
C PRO A 147 -6.96 15.06 -7.43
N ALA A 148 -8.25 14.96 -7.69
CA ALA A 148 -9.12 16.12 -7.83
C ALA A 148 -9.02 17.01 -6.58
N ASN A 149 -8.85 18.31 -6.79
CA ASN A 149 -8.72 19.33 -5.74
C ASN A 149 -7.48 19.18 -4.83
N ALA A 150 -6.56 18.25 -5.10
CA ALA A 150 -5.29 18.22 -4.39
C ALA A 150 -4.43 19.44 -4.77
N GLN A 151 -3.60 19.89 -3.83
CA GLN A 151 -2.74 21.04 -4.02
C GLN A 151 -1.42 20.79 -3.29
N TRP A 152 -0.33 21.03 -3.99
CA TRP A 152 1.03 20.82 -3.49
C TRP A 152 1.37 21.81 -2.38
N LYS A 153 1.10 23.10 -2.61
CA LYS A 153 1.38 24.17 -1.64
C LYS A 153 0.57 24.09 -0.35
N ARG A 154 -0.59 23.41 -0.34
CA ARG A 154 -1.39 23.18 0.87
C ARG A 154 -0.92 22.00 1.71
N GLY A 155 0.11 21.28 1.24
CA GLY A 155 0.65 20.13 1.95
C GLY A 155 -0.29 18.94 1.97
N HIS A 156 -1.20 18.82 0.99
CA HIS A 156 -2.08 17.65 0.88
C HIS A 156 -1.26 16.36 0.74
N PHE A 157 -0.13 16.37 0.04
CA PHE A 157 0.71 15.19 -0.12
C PHE A 157 1.62 14.87 1.08
N ARG A 158 1.66 15.72 2.12
CA ARG A 158 2.61 15.56 3.24
C ARG A 158 2.46 14.22 3.99
N PRO A 159 1.25 13.77 4.41
CA PRO A 159 1.13 12.50 5.11
C PRO A 159 1.60 11.31 4.28
N LEU A 160 1.34 11.38 2.96
CA LEU A 160 1.78 10.35 2.01
C LEU A 160 3.31 10.28 1.96
N PHE A 161 3.98 11.39 1.65
CA PHE A 161 5.45 11.40 1.54
C PHE A 161 6.17 11.19 2.88
N ALA A 162 5.60 11.65 4.00
CA ALA A 162 6.13 11.33 5.32
C ALA A 162 6.11 9.82 5.57
N THR A 163 5.03 9.15 5.20
CA THR A 163 4.93 7.69 5.30
C THR A 163 5.86 7.00 4.30
N SER A 164 6.01 7.55 3.09
CA SER A 164 6.95 7.05 2.08
C SER A 164 8.41 7.11 2.54
N ILE A 165 8.81 8.17 3.24
CA ILE A 165 10.14 8.27 3.85
C ILE A 165 10.35 7.15 4.87
N VAL A 166 9.39 6.92 5.77
CA VAL A 166 9.49 5.83 6.75
C VAL A 166 9.57 4.48 6.05
N ALA A 167 8.72 4.24 5.04
CA ALA A 167 8.76 3.03 4.23
C ALA A 167 10.12 2.80 3.56
N ASN A 168 10.68 3.85 2.95
CA ASN A 168 11.98 3.78 2.30
C ASN A 168 13.10 3.49 3.29
N LEU A 169 13.11 4.14 4.45
CA LEU A 169 14.12 3.91 5.50
C LEU A 169 14.05 2.50 6.07
N VAL A 170 12.84 1.96 6.24
CA VAL A 170 12.64 0.57 6.69
C VAL A 170 13.15 -0.42 5.64
N LEU A 171 12.89 -0.18 4.35
CA LEU A 171 13.47 -0.99 3.26
C LEU A 171 14.99 -0.86 3.20
N VAL A 172 15.55 0.34 3.42
CA VAL A 172 17.00 0.55 3.52
C VAL A 172 17.59 -0.24 4.68
N ALA A 173 16.96 -0.24 5.86
CA ALA A 173 17.42 -1.04 6.99
C ALA A 173 17.36 -2.54 6.67
N PHE A 174 16.32 -2.99 5.98
CA PHE A 174 16.20 -4.38 5.56
C PHE A 174 17.33 -4.79 4.60
N TYR A 175 17.47 -4.10 3.46
CA TYR A 175 18.46 -4.44 2.43
C TYR A 175 19.91 -4.11 2.84
N GLY A 176 20.11 -3.01 3.56
CA GLY A 176 21.43 -2.47 3.87
C GLY A 176 22.02 -2.95 5.19
N ILE A 177 21.19 -3.50 6.09
CA ILE A 177 21.61 -3.95 7.42
C ILE A 177 21.19 -5.40 7.65
N ALA A 178 19.89 -5.71 7.59
CA ALA A 178 19.38 -7.00 8.07
C ALA A 178 19.86 -8.21 7.25
N ILE A 179 19.86 -8.11 5.91
CA ILE A 179 20.20 -9.24 5.01
C ILE A 179 21.54 -9.06 4.29
N ARG A 180 22.22 -7.93 4.52
CA ARG A 180 23.38 -7.55 3.71
C ARG A 180 24.52 -8.55 3.80
N GLU A 181 24.82 -9.05 5.00
CA GLU A 181 25.92 -9.99 5.22
C GLU A 181 25.67 -11.32 4.50
N GLU A 182 24.44 -11.84 4.58
CA GLU A 182 24.04 -13.08 3.90
C GLU A 182 24.13 -12.95 2.38
N LEU A 183 23.71 -11.81 1.83
CA LEU A 183 23.80 -11.54 0.39
C LEU A 183 25.25 -11.34 -0.07
N ALA A 184 26.07 -10.65 0.71
CA ALA A 184 27.47 -10.41 0.39
C ALA A 184 28.28 -11.73 0.42
N ALA A 185 27.99 -12.63 1.35
CA ALA A 185 28.65 -13.92 1.46
C ALA A 185 28.50 -14.80 0.20
N VAL A 186 27.41 -14.61 -0.56
CA VAL A 186 27.13 -15.34 -1.81
C VAL A 186 27.30 -14.46 -3.06
N GLY A 187 27.82 -13.24 -2.93
CA GLY A 187 28.02 -12.30 -4.05
C GLY A 187 26.73 -11.76 -4.68
N ALA A 188 25.61 -11.79 -3.96
CA ALA A 188 24.28 -11.35 -4.41
C ALA A 188 23.88 -9.96 -3.89
N ASP A 189 24.81 -9.18 -3.33
CA ASP A 189 24.56 -7.88 -2.69
C ASP A 189 24.50 -6.69 -3.66
N GLY A 190 24.93 -6.87 -4.91
CA GLY A 190 24.96 -5.79 -5.90
C GLY A 190 23.60 -5.14 -6.18
N LEU A 191 22.58 -5.95 -6.49
CA LEU A 191 21.22 -5.45 -6.75
C LEU A 191 20.56 -4.82 -5.49
N PRO A 192 20.60 -5.46 -4.31
CA PRO A 192 20.20 -4.84 -3.03
C PRO A 192 20.88 -3.51 -2.74
N THR A 193 22.17 -3.37 -3.06
CA THR A 193 22.91 -2.12 -2.89
C THR A 193 22.35 -1.01 -3.79
N MET A 194 21.96 -1.34 -5.03
CA MET A 194 21.25 -0.40 -5.91
C MET A 194 19.89 0.00 -5.32
N PHE A 195 19.13 -0.95 -4.76
CA PHE A 195 17.87 -0.66 -4.08
C PHE A 195 18.06 0.32 -2.92
N VAL A 196 19.07 0.12 -2.08
CA VAL A 196 19.42 1.04 -0.99
C VAL A 196 19.73 2.43 -1.55
N GLY A 197 20.54 2.53 -2.60
CA GLY A 197 20.91 3.80 -3.22
C GLY A 197 19.70 4.60 -3.72
N VAL A 198 18.80 3.96 -4.49
CA VAL A 198 17.59 4.65 -5.00
C VAL A 198 16.63 5.03 -3.89
N LEU A 199 16.47 4.21 -2.85
CA LEU A 199 15.61 4.51 -1.71
C LEU A 199 16.13 5.69 -0.89
N LEU A 200 17.45 5.76 -0.64
CA LEU A 200 18.08 6.88 0.05
C LEU A 200 17.96 8.18 -0.75
N PHE A 201 18.24 8.13 -2.06
CA PHE A 201 18.11 9.29 -2.93
C PHE A 201 16.67 9.83 -2.96
N GLU A 202 15.68 8.95 -3.16
CA GLU A 202 14.26 9.31 -3.11
C GLU A 202 13.87 9.92 -1.77
N THR A 203 14.37 9.36 -0.66
CA THR A 203 14.12 9.85 0.69
C THR A 203 14.62 11.27 0.89
N ILE A 204 15.83 11.59 0.42
CA ILE A 204 16.42 12.94 0.51
C ILE A 204 15.55 13.95 -0.24
N VAL A 205 15.09 13.61 -1.45
CA VAL A 205 14.25 14.50 -2.25
C VAL A 205 12.88 14.71 -1.62
N MET A 206 12.26 13.65 -1.07
CA MET A 206 11.00 13.77 -0.32
C MET A 206 11.15 14.61 0.95
N LEU A 207 12.26 14.48 1.68
CA LEU A 207 12.57 15.33 2.83
C LEU A 207 12.71 16.80 2.44
N GLY A 208 13.39 17.09 1.33
CA GLY A 208 13.48 18.45 0.77
C GLY A 208 12.10 19.04 0.46
N TYR A 209 11.18 18.25 -0.10
CA TYR A 209 9.79 18.66 -0.29
C TYR A 209 9.06 18.89 1.04
N LEU A 210 9.24 18.02 2.04
CA LEU A 210 8.60 18.21 3.36
C LEU A 210 9.13 19.43 4.11
N ALA A 211 10.38 19.81 3.92
CA ALA A 211 10.98 21.01 4.50
C ALA A 211 10.42 22.30 3.86
N THR A 212 10.11 22.25 2.56
CA THR A 212 9.69 23.43 1.78
C THR A 212 8.16 23.58 1.67
N SER A 213 7.40 22.48 1.71
CA SER A 213 5.94 22.52 1.66
C SER A 213 5.35 23.04 2.98
N ARG A 214 4.65 24.17 2.94
CA ARG A 214 3.95 24.70 4.12
C ARG A 214 2.56 24.06 4.24
N TYR A 215 2.08 23.94 5.48
CA TYR A 215 0.67 23.64 5.71
C TYR A 215 -0.10 24.97 5.76
N THR A 216 -0.98 25.20 4.79
CA THR A 216 -1.83 26.39 4.73
C THR A 216 -3.30 25.98 4.70
N LYS A 217 -4.11 26.55 5.60
CA LYS A 217 -5.58 26.33 5.61
C LYS A 217 -6.18 26.91 4.33
N GLY A 218 -6.99 26.13 3.63
CA GLY A 218 -7.70 26.56 2.42
C GLY A 218 -9.18 26.86 2.68
N PRO A 219 -9.88 27.49 1.71
CA PRO A 219 -11.35 27.55 1.70
C PRO A 219 -11.95 26.15 1.71
N ALA A 220 -13.11 26.01 2.35
CA ALA A 220 -13.78 24.72 2.48
C ALA A 220 -14.10 24.11 1.11
N VAL A 221 -13.48 22.95 0.83
CA VAL A 221 -13.91 22.13 -0.30
C VAL A 221 -15.26 21.53 0.08
N ALA A 222 -16.30 21.83 -0.70
CA ALA A 222 -17.62 21.24 -0.51
C ALA A 222 -17.50 19.72 -0.57
N LEU A 223 -17.65 19.05 0.57
CA LEU A 223 -17.87 17.61 0.62
C LEU A 223 -19.23 17.33 -0.03
N GLN A 224 -19.39 16.18 -0.69
CA GLN A 224 -20.70 15.74 -1.18
C GLN A 224 -21.74 15.86 -0.04
N GLN A 225 -22.93 16.39 -0.36
CA GLN A 225 -24.00 16.62 0.61
C GLN A 225 -24.20 15.40 1.51
N GLY A 226 -24.15 15.60 2.84
CA GLY A 226 -24.34 14.54 3.84
C GLY A 226 -23.06 13.82 4.31
N LYS A 227 -21.90 14.01 3.67
CA LYS A 227 -20.62 13.42 4.12
C LYS A 227 -19.85 14.43 4.97
N THR A 228 -19.92 14.32 6.30
CA THR A 228 -19.01 15.02 7.19
C THR A 228 -17.71 14.22 7.39
N PRO A 229 -16.61 14.89 7.79
CA PRO A 229 -15.36 14.23 8.15
C PRO A 229 -15.52 13.22 9.32
N THR A 230 -16.62 13.33 10.08
CA THR A 230 -17.04 12.45 11.17
C THR A 230 -18.19 11.49 10.79
N SER A 231 -18.51 11.39 9.49
CA SER A 231 -19.59 10.54 8.99
C SER A 231 -19.40 9.08 9.38
N VAL A 232 -20.52 8.37 9.54
CA VAL A 232 -20.55 6.93 9.84
C VAL A 232 -19.66 6.14 8.88
N VAL A 233 -19.67 6.54 7.60
CA VAL A 233 -18.83 5.99 6.52
C VAL A 233 -17.34 6.08 6.83
N SER A 234 -16.84 7.26 7.21
CA SER A 234 -15.41 7.45 7.56
C SER A 234 -15.01 6.56 8.74
N ARG A 235 -15.91 6.40 9.72
CA ARG A 235 -15.69 5.52 10.87
C ARG A 235 -15.69 4.04 10.50
N ILE A 236 -16.54 3.61 9.56
CA ILE A 236 -16.56 2.23 9.06
C ILE A 236 -15.24 1.91 8.35
N VAL A 237 -14.79 2.77 7.44
CA VAL A 237 -13.51 2.58 6.74
C VAL A 237 -12.35 2.51 7.73
N ALA A 238 -12.28 3.46 8.68
CA ALA A 238 -11.20 3.47 9.67
C ALA A 238 -11.23 2.23 10.58
N ARG A 239 -12.41 1.78 11.03
CA ARG A 239 -12.55 0.59 11.88
C ARG A 239 -12.20 -0.70 11.13
N THR A 240 -12.71 -0.88 9.91
CA THR A 240 -12.40 -2.06 9.11
C THR A 240 -10.90 -2.11 8.79
N ASN A 241 -10.33 -1.00 8.31
CA ASN A 241 -8.90 -0.95 8.03
C ASN A 241 -8.09 -1.24 9.28
N PHE A 242 -8.48 -0.71 10.45
CA PHE A 242 -7.79 -0.97 11.70
C PHE A 242 -7.83 -2.46 12.09
N LEU A 243 -9.00 -3.10 12.05
CA LEU A 243 -9.14 -4.51 12.44
C LEU A 243 -8.37 -5.43 11.48
N VAL A 244 -8.59 -5.27 10.17
CA VAL A 244 -7.95 -6.11 9.15
C VAL A 244 -6.43 -5.87 9.13
N SER A 245 -5.98 -4.61 9.08
CA SER A 245 -4.55 -4.30 9.09
C SER A 245 -3.87 -4.65 10.41
N GLY A 246 -4.59 -4.56 11.53
CA GLY A 246 -4.09 -4.97 12.84
C GLY A 246 -3.76 -6.46 12.88
N MET A 247 -4.67 -7.31 12.38
CA MET A 247 -4.40 -8.74 12.27
C MET A 247 -3.21 -9.02 11.35
N ILE A 248 -3.21 -8.43 10.14
CA ILE A 248 -2.10 -8.58 9.19
C ILE A 248 -0.76 -8.14 9.82
N CYS A 249 -0.75 -7.07 10.62
CA CYS A 249 0.46 -6.60 11.30
C CYS A 249 1.01 -7.58 12.33
N VAL A 250 0.15 -8.24 13.10
CA VAL A 250 0.60 -9.24 14.08
C VAL A 250 1.32 -10.38 13.37
N ILE A 251 0.71 -10.88 12.30
CA ILE A 251 1.24 -11.99 11.49
C ILE A 251 2.53 -11.58 10.77
N ALA A 252 2.49 -10.48 10.02
CA ALA A 252 3.66 -10.01 9.29
C ALA A 252 4.79 -9.57 10.23
N GLY A 253 4.47 -9.06 11.43
CA GLY A 253 5.45 -8.80 12.48
C GLY A 253 6.15 -10.08 12.93
N ARG A 254 5.38 -11.14 13.22
CA ARG A 254 5.94 -12.46 13.52
C ARG A 254 6.83 -12.95 12.37
N ASP A 255 6.37 -12.90 11.12
CA ASP A 255 7.17 -13.39 9.98
C ASP A 255 8.47 -12.62 9.76
N LEU A 256 8.47 -11.32 10.05
CA LEU A 256 9.67 -10.52 9.92
C LEU A 256 10.74 -10.92 10.94
N PHE A 257 10.36 -11.13 12.21
CA PHE A 257 11.31 -11.35 13.32
C PHE A 257 11.50 -12.82 13.71
N SER A 258 10.53 -13.67 13.44
CA SER A 258 10.47 -15.07 13.86
C SER A 258 9.72 -15.93 12.83
N PRO A 259 10.19 -15.95 11.56
CA PRO A 259 9.62 -16.82 10.53
C PRO A 259 9.71 -18.27 11.01
N GLY A 260 8.67 -19.08 10.80
CA GLY A 260 8.65 -20.45 11.31
C GLY A 260 7.84 -20.66 12.60
N THR A 261 7.50 -19.59 13.33
CA THR A 261 6.87 -19.72 14.66
C THR A 261 5.34 -19.83 14.57
N ILE A 262 4.75 -20.80 15.27
CA ILE A 262 3.29 -20.97 15.36
C ILE A 262 2.73 -20.17 16.54
N LEU A 263 1.79 -19.28 16.26
CA LEU A 263 0.97 -18.55 17.21
C LEU A 263 -0.29 -19.37 17.54
N GLY A 264 -0.52 -19.65 18.82
CA GLY A 264 -1.73 -20.35 19.28
C GLY A 264 -3.04 -19.54 19.19
N PHE A 265 -3.09 -18.44 18.42
CA PHE A 265 -4.27 -17.58 18.32
C PHE A 265 -5.28 -18.12 17.29
N ILE A 266 -6.56 -17.76 17.40
CA ILE A 266 -7.63 -18.20 16.47
C ILE A 266 -7.79 -17.16 15.34
N PRO A 267 -7.77 -17.56 14.06
CA PRO A 267 -7.61 -18.92 13.54
C PRO A 267 -6.16 -19.43 13.68
N ARG A 268 -6.05 -20.74 13.95
CA ARG A 268 -4.82 -21.45 14.33
C ARG A 268 -3.72 -21.28 13.27
N ASP A 269 -2.51 -21.00 13.71
CA ASP A 269 -1.40 -20.58 12.85
C ASP A 269 -0.70 -21.72 12.09
N ASP A 270 -1.35 -22.88 11.98
CA ASP A 270 -0.84 -24.09 11.32
C ASP A 270 -0.55 -23.84 9.81
N ILE A 271 -1.07 -22.75 9.26
CA ILE A 271 -1.18 -22.51 7.81
C ILE A 271 -0.27 -21.37 7.33
N TYR A 272 0.12 -20.44 8.20
CA TYR A 272 0.93 -19.29 7.77
C TYR A 272 2.38 -19.65 7.48
N LEU A 273 2.76 -20.88 7.77
CA LEU A 273 4.03 -21.40 7.36
C LEU A 273 4.08 -21.57 5.82
N GLU A 274 2.95 -21.75 5.14
CA GLU A 274 2.87 -21.67 3.67
C GLU A 274 3.20 -20.27 3.11
N TRP A 275 2.95 -19.19 3.87
CA TRP A 275 3.36 -17.81 3.53
C TRP A 275 4.86 -17.56 3.75
N THR A 276 5.55 -18.49 4.39
CA THR A 276 6.99 -18.40 4.64
C THR A 276 7.79 -19.43 3.81
N GLY A 277 7.11 -20.21 2.96
CA GLY A 277 7.70 -21.35 2.24
C GLY A 277 7.99 -22.55 3.16
N ALA A 278 7.44 -22.54 4.38
CA ALA A 278 7.86 -23.38 5.48
C ALA A 278 7.26 -24.76 5.59
N PHE A 279 5.96 -24.87 5.38
CA PHE A 279 5.28 -26.15 5.57
C PHE A 279 5.46 -27.12 4.42
N LEU A 280 5.84 -26.64 3.24
CA LEU A 280 6.22 -27.55 2.15
C LEU A 280 7.56 -28.22 2.37
N HIS A 281 8.37 -27.70 3.29
CA HIS A 281 9.71 -28.21 3.53
C HIS A 281 9.83 -28.83 4.92
N SER A 282 8.84 -28.72 5.81
CA SER A 282 8.84 -29.35 7.13
C SER A 282 7.40 -29.34 7.67
N PRO A 283 6.57 -30.36 7.36
CA PRO A 283 5.29 -30.50 8.05
C PRO A 283 5.56 -30.58 9.56
N PRO A 284 4.68 -30.00 10.40
CA PRO A 284 4.94 -29.86 11.82
C PRO A 284 5.08 -31.25 12.44
N GLU A 285 6.03 -31.38 13.35
CA GLU A 285 6.37 -32.65 14.00
C GLU A 285 5.11 -33.30 14.58
N GLY A 286 4.78 -34.51 14.12
CA GLY A 286 3.57 -35.25 14.53
C GLY A 286 2.29 -34.93 13.76
N SER A 287 2.34 -34.18 12.66
CA SER A 287 1.19 -34.05 11.74
C SER A 287 1.04 -35.27 10.83
N PRO A 288 -0.19 -35.61 10.38
CA PRO A 288 -0.42 -36.67 9.40
C PRO A 288 0.41 -36.50 8.13
N GLU A 289 0.66 -35.26 7.72
CA GLU A 289 1.49 -34.89 6.58
C GLU A 289 2.98 -35.20 6.81
N ALA A 290 3.48 -35.03 8.04
CA ALA A 290 4.84 -35.43 8.41
C ALA A 290 5.03 -36.95 8.36
N GLU A 291 4.05 -37.71 8.83
CA GLU A 291 4.07 -39.18 8.81
C GLU A 291 3.95 -39.75 7.38
N THR A 292 3.28 -39.05 6.47
CA THR A 292 3.02 -39.52 5.11
C THR A 292 4.01 -39.05 4.06
N GLN A 293 4.62 -37.87 4.22
CA GLN A 293 5.47 -37.25 3.19
C GLN A 293 6.95 -37.12 3.57
N GLY A 294 7.31 -37.23 4.86
CA GLY A 294 8.70 -37.40 5.31
C GLY A 294 9.68 -36.30 4.90
N THR A 295 9.21 -35.07 4.65
CA THR A 295 10.00 -33.99 4.06
C THR A 295 10.35 -32.94 5.12
N GLU A 296 11.40 -33.20 5.89
CA GLU A 296 12.11 -32.21 6.70
C GLU A 296 13.36 -31.75 5.94
N ARG A 297 13.26 -30.61 5.26
CA ARG A 297 14.35 -29.89 4.61
C ARG A 297 14.50 -28.54 5.31
N ASP A 298 15.71 -28.26 5.80
CA ASP A 298 16.06 -26.96 6.37
C ASP A 298 15.74 -25.81 5.40
N PHE A 299 15.25 -24.69 5.93
CA PHE A 299 14.98 -23.48 5.15
C PHE A 299 16.21 -23.02 4.40
N PHE A 300 16.07 -22.82 3.09
CA PHE A 300 17.06 -22.05 2.37
C PHE A 300 17.01 -20.61 2.87
N VAL A 301 18.17 -20.05 3.19
CA VAL A 301 18.33 -18.66 3.64
C VAL A 301 17.62 -17.68 2.69
N GLY A 302 17.68 -17.95 1.38
CA GLY A 302 16.97 -17.17 0.36
C GLY A 302 15.43 -17.24 0.46
N GLU A 303 14.85 -18.35 0.89
CA GLU A 303 13.39 -18.51 1.06
C GLU A 303 12.91 -17.78 2.32
N LYS A 304 13.67 -17.89 3.42
CA LYS A 304 13.45 -17.08 4.64
C LYS A 304 13.48 -15.58 4.32
N TYR A 305 14.44 -15.15 3.51
CA TYR A 305 14.53 -13.78 3.04
C TYR A 305 13.26 -13.35 2.26
N LEU A 306 12.72 -14.20 1.38
CA LEU A 306 11.50 -13.87 0.63
C LEU A 306 10.27 -13.73 1.52
N SER A 307 10.18 -14.56 2.54
CA SER A 307 9.14 -14.44 3.56
C SER A 307 9.24 -13.10 4.30
N GLN A 308 10.43 -12.76 4.80
CA GLN A 308 10.67 -11.49 5.50
C GLN A 308 10.42 -10.29 4.58
N PHE A 309 10.78 -10.39 3.30
CA PHE A 309 10.49 -9.37 2.30
C PHE A 309 8.99 -9.14 2.10
N LEU A 310 8.21 -10.22 1.96
CA LEU A 310 6.74 -10.13 1.88
C LEU A 310 6.17 -9.48 3.14
N ALA A 311 6.58 -9.99 4.31
CA ALA A 311 6.13 -9.51 5.62
C ALA A 311 6.40 -8.00 5.79
N LEU A 312 7.60 -7.55 5.45
CA LEU A 312 7.98 -6.14 5.53
C LEU A 312 7.11 -5.25 4.64
N ASN A 313 6.87 -5.65 3.39
CA ASN A 313 6.04 -4.88 2.48
C ASN A 313 4.58 -4.82 2.96
N MET A 314 4.05 -5.92 3.52
CA MET A 314 2.72 -5.94 4.12
C MET A 314 2.63 -5.00 5.33
N LEU A 315 3.64 -4.98 6.21
CA LEU A 315 3.71 -4.04 7.33
C LEU A 315 3.73 -2.58 6.86
N ILE A 316 4.48 -2.28 5.79
CA ILE A 316 4.51 -0.94 5.19
C ILE A 316 3.12 -0.56 4.66
N LEU A 317 2.42 -1.48 3.97
CA LEU A 317 1.06 -1.21 3.49
C LEU A 317 0.10 -0.95 4.65
N CYS A 318 0.20 -1.71 5.74
CA CYS A 318 -0.58 -1.48 6.94
C CYS A 318 -0.25 -0.12 7.58
N LEU A 319 1.01 0.31 7.59
CA LEU A 319 1.40 1.64 8.06
C LEU A 319 0.67 2.76 7.31
N TYR A 320 0.60 2.69 5.98
CA TYR A 320 -0.18 3.66 5.18
C TYR A 320 -1.66 3.67 5.57
N LYS A 321 -2.25 2.49 5.81
CA LYS A 321 -3.65 2.36 6.23
C LYS A 321 -3.87 2.97 7.62
N PHE A 322 -2.96 2.75 8.58
CA PHE A 322 -3.02 3.38 9.89
C PHE A 322 -2.84 4.89 9.83
N VAL A 323 -1.91 5.39 9.01
CA VAL A 323 -1.74 6.83 8.81
C VAL A 323 -3.02 7.46 8.25
N ALA A 324 -3.63 6.83 7.24
CA ALA A 324 -4.88 7.31 6.67
C ALA A 324 -6.06 7.24 7.66
N ALA A 325 -6.09 6.27 8.56
CA ALA A 325 -7.16 6.09 9.54
C ALA A 325 -7.04 7.01 10.78
N PHE A 326 -5.82 7.22 11.28
CA PHE A 326 -5.59 7.86 12.59
C PHE A 326 -4.80 9.17 12.54
N VAL A 327 -3.85 9.29 11.62
CA VAL A 327 -2.96 10.47 11.56
C VAL A 327 -3.56 11.56 10.70
N VAL A 328 -4.20 11.20 9.58
CA VAL A 328 -4.88 12.16 8.72
C VAL A 328 -6.12 12.71 9.43
N ARG A 329 -6.03 13.98 9.84
CA ARG A 329 -7.14 14.67 10.49
C ARG A 329 -8.10 15.26 9.47
N TYR A 330 -9.32 14.79 9.57
CA TYR A 330 -10.54 15.27 8.96
C TYR A 330 -10.86 16.71 9.41
N ARG A 331 -10.63 17.68 8.51
CA ARG A 331 -10.77 19.13 8.76
C ARG A 331 -11.97 19.72 8.02
N ASN A 332 -12.44 20.87 8.48
CA ASN A 332 -13.54 21.62 7.86
C ASN A 332 -13.20 22.13 6.45
N ASP A 333 -11.91 22.19 6.10
CA ASP A 333 -11.44 22.58 4.77
C ASP A 333 -11.54 21.44 3.73
N GLY A 334 -11.88 20.21 4.15
CA GLY A 334 -11.93 19.02 3.31
C GLY A 334 -10.56 18.41 2.99
N GLY A 335 -9.45 19.03 3.41
CA GLY A 335 -8.09 18.59 3.06
C GLY A 335 -7.73 17.21 3.60
N GLY A 336 -8.26 16.85 4.77
CA GLY A 336 -8.10 15.51 5.35
C GLY A 336 -8.77 14.42 4.51
N CYS A 337 -9.90 14.70 3.88
CA CYS A 337 -10.57 13.74 2.99
C CYS A 337 -9.76 13.52 1.70
N ILE A 338 -9.20 14.60 1.13
CA ILE A 338 -8.31 14.52 -0.04
C ILE A 338 -7.07 13.67 0.31
N GLN A 339 -6.45 13.92 1.47
CA GLN A 339 -5.33 13.16 2.01
C GLN A 339 -5.62 11.67 2.15
N ALA A 340 -6.75 11.32 2.79
CA ALA A 340 -7.13 9.92 3.00
C ALA A 340 -7.44 9.21 1.67
N ARG A 341 -8.20 9.87 0.77
CA ARG A 341 -8.57 9.29 -0.53
C ARG A 341 -7.36 9.01 -1.42
N MET A 342 -6.31 9.82 -1.36
CA MET A 342 -5.06 9.52 -2.07
C MET A 342 -4.48 8.16 -1.69
N ILE A 343 -4.38 7.91 -0.38
CA ILE A 343 -3.86 6.65 0.15
C ILE A 343 -4.84 5.51 -0.14
N TRP A 344 -6.14 5.70 0.09
CA TRP A 344 -7.14 4.65 -0.08
C TRP A 344 -7.26 4.17 -1.53
N LYS A 345 -7.19 5.07 -2.53
CA LYS A 345 -7.21 4.67 -3.94
C LYS A 345 -6.04 3.76 -4.30
N ALA A 346 -4.82 4.14 -3.88
CA ALA A 346 -3.65 3.32 -4.13
C ALA A 346 -3.70 1.99 -3.36
N GLN A 347 -4.19 2.00 -2.11
CA GLN A 347 -4.39 0.79 -1.31
C GLN A 347 -5.44 -0.13 -1.92
N ALA A 348 -6.55 0.40 -2.45
CA ALA A 348 -7.57 -0.40 -3.13
C ALA A 348 -7.00 -1.16 -4.33
N VAL A 349 -6.20 -0.48 -5.17
CA VAL A 349 -5.55 -1.12 -6.33
C VAL A 349 -4.51 -2.16 -5.88
N GLY A 350 -3.70 -1.82 -4.88
CA GLY A 350 -2.70 -2.73 -4.32
C GLY A 350 -3.32 -3.99 -3.69
N SER A 351 -4.32 -3.82 -2.82
CA SER A 351 -5.06 -4.93 -2.21
C SER A 351 -5.78 -5.78 -3.26
N ALA A 352 -6.32 -5.17 -4.33
CA ALA A 352 -6.92 -5.92 -5.44
C ALA A 352 -5.91 -6.81 -6.17
N LEU A 353 -4.67 -6.34 -6.38
CA LEU A 353 -3.62 -7.13 -7.00
C LEU A 353 -3.21 -8.32 -6.11
N VAL A 354 -3.03 -8.08 -4.81
CA VAL A 354 -2.75 -9.14 -3.84
C VAL A 354 -3.91 -10.15 -3.84
N LEU A 355 -5.15 -9.68 -3.68
CA LEU A 355 -6.35 -10.51 -3.70
C LEU A 355 -6.46 -11.37 -4.98
N TYR A 356 -6.11 -10.79 -6.14
CA TYR A 356 -6.10 -11.51 -7.42
C TYR A 356 -5.12 -12.70 -7.37
N LEU A 357 -3.91 -12.51 -6.86
CA LEU A 357 -2.94 -13.61 -6.70
C LEU A 357 -3.44 -14.66 -5.70
N PHE A 358 -4.00 -14.25 -4.56
CA PHE A 358 -4.66 -15.18 -3.65
C PHE A 358 -5.74 -15.99 -4.37
N ARG A 359 -6.54 -15.35 -5.22
CA ARG A 359 -7.57 -16.08 -5.95
C ARG A 359 -6.98 -17.10 -6.93
N LEU A 360 -5.87 -16.77 -7.61
CA LEU A 360 -5.19 -17.68 -8.54
C LEU A 360 -4.60 -18.90 -7.83
N PHE A 361 -4.02 -18.72 -6.64
CA PHE A 361 -3.46 -19.81 -5.85
C PHE A 361 -4.52 -20.59 -5.04
N SER A 362 -5.79 -20.14 -5.02
CA SER A 362 -6.86 -20.81 -4.28
C SER A 362 -7.04 -22.31 -4.60
N PRO A 363 -6.86 -22.80 -5.84
CA PRO A 363 -6.89 -24.23 -6.12
C PRO A 363 -5.69 -24.96 -5.50
N ALA A 364 -4.48 -24.41 -5.61
CA ALA A 364 -3.27 -24.97 -4.98
C ALA A 364 -3.34 -24.95 -3.45
N ALA A 365 -4.00 -23.94 -2.89
CA ALA A 365 -4.24 -23.81 -1.46
C ALA A 365 -5.37 -24.73 -0.96
N SER A 366 -6.27 -25.21 -1.84
CA SER A 366 -7.38 -26.08 -1.42
C SER A 366 -6.91 -27.47 -0.97
N THR A 367 -5.74 -27.89 -1.42
CA THR A 367 -5.04 -29.10 -0.97
C THR A 367 -4.11 -28.83 0.21
N ALA A 368 -4.00 -27.57 0.65
CA ALA A 368 -2.96 -27.13 1.58
C ALA A 368 -3.56 -26.54 2.88
N SER A 369 -4.68 -25.80 2.83
CA SER A 369 -5.21 -25.17 4.06
C SER A 369 -6.65 -24.61 4.06
N LEU A 370 -7.26 -24.57 5.26
CA LEU A 370 -8.61 -24.03 5.55
C LEU A 370 -8.61 -22.50 5.79
N ASP A 371 -7.48 -21.92 6.22
CA ASP A 371 -7.32 -20.49 6.61
C ASP A 371 -6.89 -19.54 5.49
N PHE A 372 -6.49 -20.06 4.32
CA PHE A 372 -6.36 -19.26 3.10
C PHE A 372 -7.66 -18.51 2.76
N ARG A 373 -8.81 -19.12 3.09
CA ARG A 373 -10.15 -18.56 2.87
C ARG A 373 -10.42 -17.33 3.75
N TRP A 374 -9.90 -17.32 4.98
CA TRP A 374 -10.01 -16.17 5.89
C TRP A 374 -9.26 -14.96 5.35
N HIS A 375 -8.05 -15.14 4.85
CA HIS A 375 -7.27 -14.07 4.22
C HIS A 375 -7.93 -13.53 2.98
N LEU A 376 -8.40 -14.43 2.12
CA LEU A 376 -9.11 -14.05 0.90
C LEU A 376 -10.36 -13.25 1.26
N MET A 377 -11.11 -13.64 2.29
CA MET A 377 -12.27 -12.89 2.79
C MET A 377 -11.88 -11.51 3.35
N MET A 378 -10.86 -11.43 4.21
CA MET A 378 -10.45 -10.17 4.84
C MET A 378 -9.87 -9.18 3.82
N LEU A 379 -9.00 -9.65 2.91
CA LEU A 379 -8.47 -8.84 1.82
C LEU A 379 -9.56 -8.44 0.82
N ALA A 380 -10.54 -9.32 0.53
CA ALA A 380 -11.68 -8.96 -0.31
C ALA A 380 -12.55 -7.88 0.33
N TYR A 381 -12.86 -8.02 1.62
CA TYR A 381 -13.65 -7.05 2.36
C TYR A 381 -12.95 -5.68 2.43
N GLU A 382 -11.64 -5.68 2.69
CA GLU A 382 -10.83 -4.47 2.69
C GLU A 382 -10.75 -3.83 1.29
N THR A 383 -10.49 -4.62 0.26
CA THR A 383 -10.44 -4.14 -1.14
C THR A 383 -11.78 -3.51 -1.56
N LEU A 384 -12.89 -4.15 -1.20
CA LEU A 384 -14.23 -3.63 -1.49
C LEU A 384 -14.47 -2.29 -0.80
N ILE A 385 -14.18 -2.19 0.50
CA ILE A 385 -14.40 -0.96 1.27
C ILE A 385 -13.48 0.16 0.77
N LEU A 386 -12.20 -0.10 0.58
CA LEU A 386 -11.27 0.89 0.04
C LEU A 386 -11.64 1.29 -1.39
N GLY A 387 -12.11 0.35 -2.21
CA GLY A 387 -12.59 0.61 -3.57
C GLY A 387 -13.81 1.53 -3.56
N LEU A 388 -14.84 1.18 -2.79
CA LEU A 388 -16.06 1.97 -2.66
C LEU A 388 -15.75 3.39 -2.19
N TYR A 389 -14.96 3.58 -1.13
CA TYR A 389 -14.75 4.90 -0.52
C TYR A 389 -13.56 5.68 -1.08
N GLY A 390 -12.65 5.00 -1.78
CA GLY A 390 -11.57 5.60 -2.53
C GLY A 390 -12.06 6.19 -3.85
N PHE A 391 -12.92 5.48 -4.59
CA PHE A 391 -13.36 5.87 -5.93
C PHE A 391 -14.75 6.55 -6.00
N LEU A 392 -15.65 6.35 -5.03
CA LEU A 392 -16.93 7.09 -4.88
C LEU A 392 -16.80 8.23 -3.86
#